data_AF-A0A444J9H1-F1
#
_entry.id   AF-A0A444J9H1-F1
#
_cell.length_a   1.000
_cell.length_b   1.000
_cell.length_c   1.000
_cell.angle_alpha   90.00
_cell.angle_beta   90.00
_cell.angle_gamma   90.00
#
_symmetry.space_group_name_H-M   'P 1'
#
loop_
_entity.id
_entity.type
_entity.pdbx_description
1 polymer ?
#
loop_
_entity_poly.entity_id
_entity_poly.type
_entity_poly.pdbx_seq_one_letter_code
_entity_poly.pdbx_strand_id
1 'polypeptide(L)' 'MPNTNGILGRKVGMTRVYNEMGRSISVTVIEAGPCKVLQKKTVGKEAITPSKSGFWRKKSPD' A
#
# COMPACT_ATOMS: atom_id res chain seq x y z
N MET A 1 12.41 4.61 -13.12
CA MET A 1 11.51 4.12 -12.04
C MET A 1 11.39 2.61 -12.13
N PRO A 2 11.29 1.89 -11.02
CA PRO A 2 10.94 0.47 -11.06
C PRO A 2 9.56 0.29 -11.72
N ASN A 3 9.45 -0.65 -12.66
CA ASN A 3 8.22 -0.97 -13.41
C ASN A 3 7.27 -1.92 -12.64
N THR A 4 7.34 -1.88 -11.31
CA THR A 4 6.62 -2.84 -10.45
C THR A 4 5.37 -2.19 -9.87
N ASN A 5 4.22 -2.82 -10.06
CA ASN A 5 2.97 -2.40 -9.42
C ASN A 5 3.04 -2.69 -7.91
N GLY A 6 2.97 -1.65 -7.09
CA GLY A 6 2.93 -1.75 -5.63
C GLY A 6 1.50 -1.70 -5.07
N ILE A 7 1.33 -2.18 -3.84
CA ILE A 7 0.08 -2.04 -3.06
C ILE A 7 0.29 -1.08 -1.90
N LEU A 8 -0.76 -0.37 -1.50
CA LEU A 8 -0.75 0.47 -0.30
C LEU A 8 -1.11 -0.39 0.91
N GLY A 9 -0.28 -0.32 1.95
CA GLY A 9 -0.54 -1.01 3.21
C GLY A 9 -0.29 -0.10 4.42
N ARG A 10 -0.98 -0.39 5.53
CA ARG A 10 -0.82 0.26 6.82
C ARG A 10 0.08 -0.59 7.71
N LYS A 11 1.06 0.02 8.36
CA LYS A 11 1.85 -0.65 9.41
C LYS A 11 0.94 -0.96 10.60
N VAL A 12 0.78 -2.24 10.92
CA VAL A 12 -0.04 -2.71 12.06
C VAL A 12 0.83 -2.92 13.29
N GLY A 13 2.04 -3.45 13.10
CA GLY A 13 2.92 -3.75 14.22
C GLY A 13 4.15 -4.53 13.77
N MET A 14 4.91 -5.03 14.75
CA MET A 14 6.09 -5.85 14.52
C MET A 14 5.99 -7.14 15.34
N THR A 15 6.40 -8.25 14.74
CA THR A 15 6.40 -9.58 15.35
C THR A 15 7.69 -10.31 14.95
N ARG A 16 7.80 -11.60 15.31
CA ARG A 16 8.94 -12.45 14.96
C ARG A 16 8.45 -13.75 14.36
N VAL A 17 9.16 -14.26 13.36
CA VAL A 17 8.94 -15.57 12.75
C VAL A 17 10.19 -16.41 13.00
N TYR A 18 10.02 -17.70 13.30
CA TYR A 18 11.12 -18.63 13.46
C TYR A 18 11.30 -19.44 12.17
N ASN A 19 12.54 -19.58 11.71
CA ASN A 19 12.84 -20.47 10.59
C ASN A 19 13.07 -21.91 11.06
N GLU A 20 13.28 -22.84 10.13
CA GLU A 20 13.48 -24.28 10.40
C GLU A 20 14.68 -24.58 11.31
N MET A 21 15.68 -23.68 11.32
CA MET A 21 16.86 -23.78 12.20
C MET A 21 16.63 -23.15 13.59
N GLY A 22 15.41 -22.74 13.91
CA GLY A 22 15.06 -22.09 15.18
C GLY A 22 15.51 -20.63 15.32
N ARG A 23 16.01 -19.99 14.25
CA ARG A 23 16.43 -18.59 14.30
C ARG A 23 15.23 -17.65 14.27
N SER A 24 15.23 -16.66 15.16
CA SER A 24 14.20 -15.62 15.23
C SER A 24 14.47 -14.50 14.23
N ILE A 25 13.49 -14.20 13.37
CA ILE A 25 13.55 -13.15 12.35
C ILE A 25 12.48 -12.10 12.70
N SER A 26 12.89 -10.85 12.89
CA SER A 26 11.96 -9.74 13.14
C SER A 26 11.25 -9.32 11.86
N VAL A 27 9.93 -9.25 11.90
CA VAL A 27 9.09 -8.88 10.76
C VAL A 27 8.12 -7.77 11.12
N THR A 28 7.68 -7.00 10.12
CA THR A 28 6.63 -5.99 10.28
C THR A 28 5.34 -6.51 9.64
N VAL A 29 4.24 -6.43 10.37
CA VAL A 29 2.91 -6.77 9.87
C VAL A 29 2.33 -5.56 9.15
N ILE A 30 1.97 -5.76 7.88
CA ILE A 30 1.32 -4.76 7.04
C ILE A 30 -0.10 -5.23 6.72
N GLU A 31 -1.09 -4.41 7.05
CA GLU A 31 -2.46 -4.60 6.59
C GLU A 31 -2.59 -3.95 5.22
N ALA A 32 -2.89 -4.73 4.20
CA ALA A 32 -3.16 -4.25 2.86
C ALA A 32 -4.56 -4.69 2.42
N GLY A 33 -5.26 -3.80 1.71
CA GLY A 33 -6.49 -4.13 1.02
C GLY A 33 -7.77 -3.43 1.51
N PRO A 34 -8.83 -3.41 0.67
CA PRO A 34 -8.78 -3.68 -0.76
C PRO A 34 -8.10 -2.51 -1.52
N CYS A 35 -6.97 -2.78 -2.17
CA CYS A 35 -6.20 -1.79 -2.91
C CYS A 35 -6.72 -1.66 -4.35
N LYS A 36 -7.85 -0.98 -4.54
CA LYS A 36 -8.43 -0.76 -5.87
C LYS A 36 -7.56 0.23 -6.66
N VAL A 37 -7.17 -0.15 -7.87
CA VAL A 37 -6.49 0.76 -8.80
C VAL A 37 -7.50 1.80 -9.28
N LEU A 38 -7.30 3.07 -8.89
CA LEU A 38 -8.21 4.16 -9.22
C LEU A 38 -7.95 4.73 -10.62
N GLN A 39 -6.69 4.80 -11.04
CA GLN A 39 -6.32 5.41 -12.32
C GLN A 39 -5.02 4.80 -12.85
N LYS A 40 -4.96 4.52 -14.16
CA LYS A 40 -3.74 4.16 -14.88
C LYS A 40 -3.27 5.38 -15.68
N LYS A 41 -2.14 5.97 -15.28
CA LYS A 41 -1.54 7.11 -16.01
C LYS A 41 -0.77 6.58 -17.22
N THR A 42 -1.05 7.12 -18.41
CA THR A 42 -0.37 6.78 -19.66
C THR A 42 0.38 8.01 -20.18
N VAL A 43 1.59 7.82 -20.70
CA VAL A 43 2.59 8.87 -20.99
C VAL A 43 2.12 9.95 -21.98
N GLY A 44 1.01 9.75 -22.71
CA GLY A 44 0.49 10.74 -23.67
C GLY A 44 -0.65 11.64 -23.19
N LYS A 45 -1.21 11.44 -21.98
CA LYS A 45 -2.47 12.11 -21.57
C LYS A 45 -2.38 13.03 -20.35
N GLU A 46 -1.26 13.08 -19.64
CA GLU A 46 -1.16 13.90 -18.43
C GLU A 46 0.12 14.71 -18.40
N ALA A 47 -0.03 16.03 -18.59
CA ALA A 47 0.96 17.00 -18.17
C ALA A 47 1.18 16.84 -16.66
N ILE A 48 2.44 16.83 -16.26
CA ILE A 48 2.91 16.54 -14.90
C ILE A 48 2.33 17.58 -13.94
N THR A 49 1.38 17.18 -13.10
CA THR A 49 1.06 17.91 -11.87
C THR A 49 0.76 16.89 -10.76
N PRO A 50 1.59 16.79 -9.72
CA PRO A 50 1.37 15.82 -8.66
C PRO A 50 0.33 16.38 -7.70
N SER A 51 -0.92 15.93 -7.78
CA SER A 51 -1.86 16.22 -6.70
C SER A 51 -2.88 15.10 -6.44
N LYS A 52 -2.98 14.80 -5.14
CA LYS A 52 -4.01 14.08 -4.39
C LYS A 52 -4.05 12.55 -4.43
N SER A 53 -3.32 11.95 -3.49
CA SER A 53 -3.79 10.79 -2.74
C SER A 53 -4.99 11.19 -1.87
N GLY A 54 -6.20 10.89 -2.32
CA GLY A 54 -7.41 11.04 -1.51
C GLY A 54 -7.58 9.85 -0.57
N PHE A 55 -7.38 10.04 0.73
CA PHE A 55 -7.77 9.08 1.76
C PHE A 55 -8.63 9.79 2.80
N TRP A 56 -9.95 9.77 2.64
CA TRP A 56 -10.95 9.90 3.71
C TRP A 56 -12.28 9.30 3.26
N ARG A 57 -12.81 8.37 4.06
CA ARG A 57 -14.16 7.81 3.92
C ARG A 57 -15.15 8.84 4.47
N LYS A 58 -16.04 9.37 3.63
CA LYS A 58 -17.21 10.14 4.08
C LYS A 58 -18.25 9.15 4.62
N LYS A 59 -18.63 9.28 5.90
CA LYS A 59 -19.79 8.58 6.48
C LYS A 59 -21.05 9.32 6.01
N SER A 60 -22.03 8.63 5.46
CA SER A 60 -23.33 9.22 5.11
C SER A 60 -24.10 9.55 6.39
N PRO A 61 -24.84 10.67 6.45
CA PRO A 61 -25.82 10.92 7.49
C PRO A 61 -27.10 10.11 7.21
N ASP A 62 -27.73 9.63 8.29
CA ASP A 62 -29.14 9.17 8.29
C ASP A 62 -30.09 10.35 8.01
#